data_AF-A0A354XF15-F1
#
_entry.id   AF-A0A354XF15-F1
#
_cell.length_a   1.000
_cell.length_b   1.000
_cell.length_c   1.000
_cell.angle_alpha   90.00
_cell.angle_beta   90.00
_cell.angle_gamma   90.00
#
_symmetry.space_group_name_H-M   'P 1'
#
loop_
_entity.id
_entity.type
_entity.pdbx_description
1 polymer ?
#
loop_
_entity_poly.entity_id
_entity_poly.type
_entity_poly.pdbx_seq_one_letter_code
_entity_poly.pdbx_strand_id
1 'polypeptide(L)' 'MNLTFSPEEQAFREEVRRFLADALPSDIRERVRLGRHLPADDHIRWQNILSDQGWLAANWPVEHGGPGWGPVQRHIFDEE' A
#
# COMPACT_ATOMS: atom_id res chain seq x y z
N MET A 1 20.64 8.13 -15.17
CA MET A 1 19.68 7.50 -14.23
C MET A 1 18.52 7.02 -15.08
N ASN A 2 18.25 5.71 -15.12
CA ASN A 2 17.12 5.17 -15.86
C ASN A 2 15.92 5.19 -14.90
N LEU A 3 14.98 6.12 -15.13
CA LEU A 3 13.86 6.40 -14.23
C LEU A 3 12.59 5.62 -14.61
N THR A 4 12.69 4.72 -15.59
CA THR A 4 11.57 3.92 -16.07
C THR A 4 11.52 2.59 -15.34
N PHE A 5 10.38 2.30 -14.72
CA PHE A 5 10.09 1.00 -14.13
C PHE A 5 10.17 -0.12 -15.15
N SER A 6 10.70 -1.27 -14.73
CA SER A 6 10.65 -2.51 -15.51
C SER A 6 9.19 -2.92 -15.79
N PRO A 7 8.94 -3.82 -16.76
CA PRO A 7 7.60 -4.35 -16.98
C PRO A 7 6.99 -5.01 -15.72
N GLU A 8 7.80 -5.68 -14.91
CA GLU A 8 7.37 -6.33 -13.66
C GLU A 8 7.01 -5.29 -12.59
N GLU A 9 7.81 -4.22 -12.49
CA GLU A 9 7.54 -3.10 -11.59
C GLU A 9 6.29 -2.32 -12.00
N GLN A 10 6.05 -2.15 -13.31
CA GLN A 10 4.80 -1.56 -13.82
C GLN A 10 3.58 -2.42 -13.52
N ALA A 11 3.70 -3.75 -13.69
CA ALA A 11 2.62 -4.67 -13.33
C ALA A 11 2.30 -4.61 -11.83
N PHE A 12 3.32 -4.57 -10.98
CA PHE A 12 3.14 -4.40 -9.53
C PHE A 12 2.48 -3.05 -9.19
N ARG A 13 2.88 -1.97 -9.85
CA ARG A 13 2.24 -0.65 -9.68
C ARG A 13 0.75 -0.69 -10.02
N GLU A 14 0.38 -1.36 -11.11
CA GLU A 14 -1.03 -1.54 -11.48
C GLU A 14 -1.80 -2.39 -10.47
N GLU A 15 -1.17 -3.42 -9.92
CA GLU A 15 -1.72 -4.25 -8.84
C GLU A 15 -2.03 -3.41 -7.59
N VAL A 16 -1.06 -2.59 -7.15
CA VAL A 16 -1.24 -1.70 -6.00
C VAL A 16 -2.39 -0.72 -6.24
N ARG A 17 -2.44 -0.08 -7.42
CA ARG A 17 -3.53 0.83 -7.79
C ARG A 17 -4.90 0.18 -7.75
N ARG A 18 -5.01 -1.04 -8.30
CA ARG A 18 -6.26 -1.78 -8.31
C ARG A 18 -6.69 -2.12 -6.89
N PHE A 19 -5.76 -2.62 -6.07
CA PHE A 19 -6.02 -2.89 -4.67
C PHE A 19 -6.48 -1.65 -3.92
N LEU A 20 -5.81 -0.50 -4.07
CA LEU A 20 -6.22 0.74 -3.43
C LEU A 20 -7.60 1.20 -3.93
N ALA A 21 -7.91 1.07 -5.21
CA ALA A 21 -9.22 1.41 -5.76
C ALA A 21 -10.35 0.54 -5.16
N ASP A 22 -10.09 -0.76 -4.99
CA ASP A 22 -11.10 -1.72 -4.55
C ASP A 22 -11.25 -1.78 -3.03
N ALA A 23 -10.14 -1.68 -2.30
CA ALA A 23 -10.08 -1.97 -0.87
C ALA A 23 -10.02 -0.73 0.03
N LEU A 24 -9.49 0.41 -0.44
CA LEU A 24 -9.39 1.63 0.38
C LEU A 24 -10.78 2.24 0.62
N PRO A 25 -11.29 2.25 1.86
CA PRO A 25 -12.61 2.80 2.14
C PRO A 25 -12.70 4.28 1.75
N SER A 26 -13.78 4.65 1.07
CA SER A 26 -13.95 6.00 0.51
C SER A 26 -13.97 7.11 1.58
N ASP A 27 -14.48 6.80 2.77
CA ASP A 27 -14.50 7.67 3.94
C ASP A 27 -13.10 7.96 4.48
N ILE A 28 -12.24 6.93 4.57
CA ILE A 28 -10.83 7.08 4.95
C ILE A 28 -10.09 7.90 3.87
N ARG A 29 -10.26 7.53 2.59
CA ARG A 29 -9.66 8.23 1.44
C ARG A 29 -10.01 9.72 1.46
N GLU A 30 -11.28 10.06 1.67
CA GLU A 30 -11.73 11.45 1.67
C GLU A 30 -11.14 12.24 2.84
N ARG A 31 -11.10 11.66 4.06
CA ARG A 31 -10.51 12.33 5.22
C ARG A 31 -9.05 12.66 5.00
N VAL A 32 -8.25 11.69 4.52
CA VAL A 32 -6.84 11.87 4.21
C VAL A 32 -6.66 12.92 3.11
N ARG A 33 -7.41 12.83 2.01
CA ARG A 33 -7.36 13.80 0.89
C ARG A 33 -7.68 15.22 1.33
N LEU A 34 -8.58 15.39 2.29
CA LEU A 34 -8.96 16.70 2.83
C LEU A 34 -8.07 17.17 3.99
N GLY A 35 -7.03 16.41 4.36
CA GLY A 35 -6.15 16.74 5.47
C GLY A 35 -6.86 16.74 6.83
N ARG A 36 -7.96 15.98 6.96
CA ARG A 36 -8.74 15.90 8.20
C ARG A 36 -8.10 14.90 9.16
N HIS A 37 -8.41 15.07 10.45
CA HIS A 37 -8.02 14.10 11.47
C HIS A 37 -8.59 12.71 11.13
N LEU A 38 -7.73 11.70 11.18
CA LEU A 38 -8.10 10.30 11.02
C LEU A 38 -8.20 9.65 12.42
N PRO A 39 -9.38 9.21 12.86
CA PRO A 39 -9.55 8.56 14.16
C PRO A 39 -8.76 7.24 14.24
N ALA A 40 -8.45 6.80 15.46
CA ALA A 40 -7.72 5.56 15.69
C ALA A 40 -8.42 4.33 15.05
N ASP A 41 -9.76 4.27 15.11
CA ASP A 41 -10.52 3.16 14.52
C ASP A 41 -10.36 3.06 13.01
N ASP A 42 -10.23 4.20 12.32
CA ASP A 42 -9.98 4.22 10.87
C ASP A 42 -8.55 3.77 10.54
N HIS A 43 -7.58 4.16 11.37
CA HIS A 43 -6.21 3.66 11.24
C HIS A 43 -6.18 2.13 11.39
N ILE A 44 -6.84 1.60 12.43
CA ILE A 44 -6.91 0.15 12.67
C ILE A 44 -7.64 -0.56 11.53
N ARG A 45 -8.76 0.00 11.06
CA ARG A 45 -9.51 -0.55 9.92
C ARG A 45 -8.64 -0.64 8.67
N TRP A 46 -7.90 0.42 8.34
CA TRP A 46 -6.99 0.40 7.20
C TRP A 46 -5.84 -0.60 7.39
N GLN A 47 -5.25 -0.65 8.59
CA GLN A 47 -4.19 -1.61 8.90
C GLN A 47 -4.67 -3.06 8.79
N ASN A 48 -5.88 -3.37 9.22
CA ASN A 48 -6.46 -4.71 9.09
C ASN A 48 -6.65 -5.10 7.61
N ILE A 49 -7.16 -4.18 6.77
CA ILE A 49 -7.32 -4.42 5.33
C ILE A 49 -5.97 -4.72 4.67
N LEU A 50 -4.92 -3.96 5.03
CA LEU A 50 -3.56 -4.22 4.57
C LEU A 50 -2.99 -5.53 5.12
N SER A 51 -3.30 -5.88 6.37
CA SER A 51 -2.87 -7.14 7.00
C SER A 51 -3.49 -8.34 6.31
N ASP A 52 -4.77 -8.27 5.92
CA ASP A 52 -5.47 -9.34 5.22
C ASP A 52 -4.88 -9.62 3.83
N GLN A 53 -4.30 -8.60 3.18
CA GLN A 53 -3.48 -8.78 1.96
C GLN A 53 -2.03 -9.19 2.22
N GLY A 54 -1.56 -9.14 3.47
CA GLY A 54 -0.15 -9.35 3.81
C GLY A 54 0.77 -8.16 3.49
N TRP A 55 0.21 -6.96 3.31
CA TRP A 55 0.95 -5.76 2.89
C TRP A 55 1.23 -4.79 4.03
N LEU A 56 0.59 -4.96 5.20
CA LEU A 56 0.79 -4.08 6.35
C LEU A 56 2.27 -3.97 6.78
N ALA A 57 2.98 -5.09 6.75
CA ALA A 57 4.38 -5.17 7.12
C ALA A 57 5.30 -5.09 5.89
N ALA A 58 5.05 -4.15 4.97
CA ALA A 58 5.80 -3.97 3.71
C ALA A 58 7.33 -3.90 3.89
N ASN A 59 7.80 -3.44 5.05
CA ASN A 59 9.21 -3.30 5.39
C ASN A 59 9.83 -4.52 6.08
N TRP A 60 9.07 -5.58 6.35
CA TRP A 60 9.58 -6.76 7.05
C TRP A 60 9.98 -7.87 6.07
N PRO A 61 10.96 -8.70 6.44
CA PRO A 61 11.24 -9.96 5.75
C PRO A 61 10.03 -10.90 5.71
N VAL A 62 9.99 -11.78 4.72
CA VAL A 62 8.93 -12.80 4.56
C VAL A 62 8.82 -13.71 5.78
N GLU A 63 9.96 -14.07 6.40
CA GLU A 63 10.00 -14.89 7.62
C GLU A 63 9.27 -14.28 8.83
N HIS A 64 8.98 -12.98 8.77
CA HIS A 64 8.23 -12.25 9.81
C HIS A 64 6.84 -11.82 9.34
N GLY A 65 6.37 -12.31 8.19
CA GLY A 65 5.04 -12.02 7.65
C GLY A 65 4.98 -10.77 6.75
N GLY A 66 6.12 -10.25 6.30
CA GLY A 66 6.15 -9.21 5.27
C GLY A 66 5.96 -9.77 3.85
N PRO A 67 5.63 -8.92 2.86
CA PRO A 67 5.33 -9.36 1.50
C PRO A 67 6.58 -9.74 0.68
N GLY A 68 7.79 -9.52 1.22
CA GLY A 68 9.03 -9.88 0.54
C GLY A 68 9.46 -8.96 -0.60
N TRP A 69 8.91 -7.74 -0.62
CA TRP A 69 9.17 -6.77 -1.67
C TRP A 69 10.61 -6.26 -1.71
N GLY A 70 11.12 -6.12 -2.92
CA GLY A 70 12.37 -5.41 -3.17
C GLY A 70 12.27 -3.90 -2.86
N PRO A 71 13.40 -3.17 -2.87
CA PRO A 71 13.40 -1.73 -2.61
C PRO A 71 12.53 -0.92 -3.57
N VAL A 72 12.50 -1.29 -4.86
CA VAL A 72 11.70 -0.58 -5.87
C VAL A 72 10.20 -0.84 -5.68
N GLN A 73 9.80 -2.08 -5.39
CA GLN A 73 8.40 -2.40 -5.08
C GLN A 73 7.90 -1.66 -3.84
N ARG A 74 8.70 -1.58 -2.76
CA ARG A 74 8.35 -0.76 -1.60
C ARG A 74 8.17 0.71 -1.95
N HIS A 75 9.10 1.26 -2.75
CA HIS A 75 8.96 2.65 -3.23
C HIS A 75 7.69 2.85 -4.06
N ILE A 76 7.37 1.91 -4.95
CA ILE A 76 6.12 1.97 -5.73
C ILE A 76 4.91 1.95 -4.79
N PHE A 77 4.89 1.08 -3.79
CA PHE A 77 3.78 1.01 -2.84
C PHE A 77 3.63 2.30 -2.01
N ASP A 78 4.73 2.93 -1.61
CA ASP A 78 4.70 4.17 -0.82
C ASP A 78 4.25 5.40 -1.64
N GLU A 79 4.47 5.38 -2.97
CA GLU A 79 4.11 6.48 -3.88
C GLU A 79 2.66 6.43 -4.38
N GLU A 80 2.05 5.24 -4.42
CA GLU A 80 0.66 5.04 -4.90
C GLU A 80 -0.39 5.21 -3.78
#